data_AF-Q4RRF3-F1
#
_entry.id   AF-Q4RRF3-F1
#
_cell.length_a   1.000
_cell.length_b   1.000
_cell.length_c   1.000
_cell.angle_alpha   90.00
_cell.angle_beta   90.00
_cell.angle_gamma   90.00
#
_symmetry.space_group_name_H-M   'P 1'
#
loop_
_entity.id
_entity.type
_entity.pdbx_description
1 polymer ?
#
loop_
_entity_poly.entity_id
_entity_poly.type
_entity_poly.pdbx_seq_one_letter_code
_entity_poly.pdbx_strand_id
1 'polypeptide(L)'
;AIGTRFPLEPAVDADQGQLTTQGYLIKDGNVGQAFTLETRRGSNGVLYLDLVVNTILDREKRSTYTLSLEAFDGGSPKRTDVMSLDITVQDINDNAPVFNQSRYHAIISENLQPGSNILQVFATDDDEGDNGKVLYEINRRQSDPDRYFVIDSQSGVITLNKPLDFEMKRVHELVVQAQDNATQPEVSNAFVTIHVRDYNDNQPTMTIIFLSEDGSPRVSEGAQPGQYVARISVTDPDYGEYANVNVSLEGGDGKFALTTKDNIIYLICVDRILDREERDTYELRVMATDSGTPPLRAESSFIIQVTDVNDNPPLFDQPVYRQVIPEVVFPGSFVLQVTARDKDHGPNGDITYSLFQDQGAHSKWFSIDSVTGIITTDSQLDYEKNPNPSITVVATDGGKPPMSSTALVNIVLQDINDNEP
;
A
#
# COMPACT_ATOMS: atom_id res chain seq x y z
N ALA A 1 -34.29 25.79 48.26
CA ALA A 1 -35.58 25.62 47.55
C ALA A 1 -36.51 26.76 47.93
N ILE A 2 -37.57 27.01 47.14
CA ILE A 2 -38.59 28.01 47.54
C ILE A 2 -39.25 27.55 48.84
N GLY A 3 -39.44 28.47 49.77
CA GLY A 3 -40.00 28.22 51.10
C GLY A 3 -38.98 27.68 52.12
N THR A 4 -37.73 27.45 51.73
CA THR A 4 -36.66 27.11 52.70
C THR A 4 -36.48 28.29 53.66
N ARG A 5 -36.40 27.98 54.96
CA ARG A 5 -36.33 28.96 56.04
C ARG A 5 -34.96 28.93 56.70
N PHE A 6 -34.38 30.09 56.90
CA PHE A 6 -33.12 30.28 57.62
C PHE A 6 -33.39 31.16 58.84
N PRO A 7 -33.33 30.61 60.07
CA PRO A 7 -33.55 31.40 61.27
C PRO A 7 -32.45 32.45 61.43
N LEU A 8 -32.83 33.69 61.74
CA LEU A 8 -31.89 34.78 62.04
C LEU A 8 -31.97 35.14 63.52
N GLU A 9 -30.92 35.81 64.01
CA GLU A 9 -30.92 36.35 65.36
C GLU A 9 -31.93 37.52 65.48
N PRO A 10 -32.85 37.48 66.45
CA PRO A 10 -33.84 38.54 66.62
C PRO A 10 -33.20 39.80 67.22
N ALA A 11 -33.69 40.96 66.81
CA ALA A 11 -33.37 42.22 67.47
C ALA A 11 -33.99 42.24 68.88
N VAL A 12 -33.20 42.68 69.86
CA VAL A 12 -33.61 42.77 71.26
C VAL A 12 -33.83 44.23 71.63
N ASP A 13 -35.03 44.52 72.11
CA ASP A 13 -35.40 45.81 72.66
C ASP A 13 -35.64 45.67 74.17
N ALA A 14 -35.09 46.59 74.96
CA ALA A 14 -35.16 46.58 76.41
C ALA A 14 -36.51 47.13 76.95
N ASP A 15 -37.31 47.77 76.10
CA ASP A 15 -38.61 48.32 76.48
C ASP A 15 -39.67 47.21 76.68
N GLN A 16 -40.92 47.57 77.00
CA GLN A 16 -42.01 46.61 77.26
C GLN A 16 -43.26 46.89 76.43
N GLY A 17 -44.03 45.84 76.17
CA GLY A 17 -45.33 45.93 75.50
C GLY A 17 -45.21 46.34 74.03
N GLN A 18 -45.88 47.44 73.66
CA GLN A 18 -45.88 47.94 72.28
C GLN A 18 -44.58 48.65 71.89
N LEU A 19 -43.72 48.97 72.85
CA LEU A 19 -42.45 49.65 72.61
C LEU A 19 -41.29 48.69 72.31
N THR A 20 -41.49 47.38 72.42
CA THR A 20 -40.48 46.40 71.96
C THR A 20 -40.44 46.32 70.44
N THR A 21 -39.49 45.58 69.86
CA THR A 21 -39.50 45.19 68.43
C THR A 21 -40.88 44.69 67.98
N GLN A 22 -41.51 45.42 67.06
CA GLN A 22 -42.83 45.09 66.52
C GLN A 22 -42.78 44.53 65.10
N GLY A 23 -41.68 44.70 64.38
CA GLY A 23 -41.54 44.13 63.05
C GLY A 23 -40.15 44.27 62.46
N TYR A 24 -39.97 43.58 61.34
CA TYR A 24 -38.78 43.62 60.50
C TYR A 24 -39.17 43.88 59.06
N LEU A 25 -38.32 44.59 58.31
CA LEU A 25 -38.49 44.78 56.87
C LEU A 25 -37.13 44.71 56.17
N ILE A 26 -37.14 44.30 54.91
CA ILE A 26 -35.95 44.37 54.05
C ILE A 26 -35.95 45.74 53.38
N LYS A 27 -35.01 46.62 53.74
CA LYS A 27 -34.85 47.98 53.20
C LYS A 27 -34.32 47.97 51.77
N ASP A 28 -33.27 47.18 51.54
CA ASP A 28 -32.49 47.22 50.31
C ASP A 28 -31.74 45.90 50.08
N GLY A 29 -31.18 45.72 48.89
CA GLY A 29 -30.35 44.57 48.51
C GLY A 29 -31.12 43.32 48.06
N ASN A 30 -32.46 43.30 48.21
CA ASN A 30 -33.31 42.17 47.84
C ASN A 30 -33.66 42.15 46.34
N VAL A 31 -32.65 41.99 45.51
CA VAL A 31 -32.81 41.96 44.05
C VAL A 31 -33.73 40.81 43.64
N GLY A 32 -34.69 41.10 42.76
CA GLY A 32 -35.67 40.12 42.27
C GLY A 32 -36.69 39.66 43.31
N GLN A 33 -36.75 40.30 44.49
CA GLN A 33 -37.58 39.85 45.62
C GLN A 33 -37.29 38.38 46.00
N ALA A 34 -36.02 38.00 45.93
CA ALA A 34 -35.55 36.63 46.15
C ALA A 34 -35.81 36.12 47.57
N PHE A 35 -35.91 37.02 48.54
CA PHE A 35 -36.15 36.68 49.94
C PHE A 35 -37.34 37.42 50.53
N THR A 36 -38.02 36.78 51.48
CA THR A 36 -39.04 37.38 52.34
C THR A 36 -38.71 37.12 53.80
N LEU A 37 -39.29 37.91 54.72
CA LEU A 37 -39.15 37.70 56.15
C LEU A 37 -40.46 37.14 56.69
N GLU A 38 -40.38 36.02 57.40
CA GLU A 38 -41.48 35.52 58.20
C GLU A 38 -41.18 35.73 59.68
N THR A 39 -42.11 36.33 60.41
CA THR A 39 -41.93 36.66 61.82
C THR A 39 -42.87 35.84 62.70
N ARG A 40 -42.36 35.36 63.84
CA ARG A 40 -43.15 34.63 64.84
C ARG A 40 -42.81 35.14 66.24
N ARG A 41 -43.84 35.37 67.06
CA ARG A 41 -43.65 35.81 68.44
C ARG A 41 -43.51 34.59 69.35
N GLY A 42 -42.38 34.49 70.05
CA GLY A 42 -42.10 33.42 71.00
C GLY A 42 -42.90 33.55 72.30
N SER A 43 -42.91 32.50 73.12
CA SER A 43 -43.55 32.52 74.45
C SER A 43 -42.91 33.51 75.42
N ASN A 44 -41.66 33.91 75.17
CA ASN A 44 -40.92 34.96 75.87
C ASN A 44 -41.26 36.39 75.39
N GLY A 45 -42.19 36.54 74.44
CA GLY A 45 -42.59 37.83 73.88
C GLY A 45 -41.64 38.36 72.79
N VAL A 46 -40.50 37.71 72.53
CA VAL A 46 -39.53 38.11 71.50
C VAL A 46 -40.07 37.82 70.10
N LEU A 47 -39.89 38.75 69.18
CA LEU A 47 -40.25 38.57 67.78
C LEU A 47 -39.07 37.96 67.01
N TYR A 48 -39.15 36.66 66.76
CA TYR A 48 -38.19 35.94 65.93
C TYR A 48 -38.49 36.15 64.46
N LEU A 49 -37.45 36.12 63.63
CA LEU A 49 -37.54 36.21 62.19
C LEU A 49 -36.80 35.05 61.52
N ASP A 50 -37.42 34.49 60.50
CA ASP A 50 -36.81 33.55 59.58
C ASP A 50 -36.72 34.23 58.20
N LEU A 51 -35.55 34.17 57.56
CA LEU A 51 -35.39 34.52 56.16
C LEU A 51 -35.93 33.37 55.32
N VAL A 52 -36.89 33.65 54.45
CA VAL A 52 -37.53 32.65 53.59
C VAL A 52 -37.15 32.90 52.14
N VAL A 53 -36.66 31.86 51.47
CA VAL A 53 -36.37 31.91 50.04
C VAL A 53 -37.70 31.98 49.28
N ASN A 54 -37.91 33.04 48.51
CA ASN A 54 -39.16 33.34 47.82
C ASN A 54 -39.13 32.96 46.34
N THR A 55 -37.96 33.01 45.70
CA THR A 55 -37.77 32.62 44.29
C THR A 55 -36.71 31.53 44.14
N ILE A 56 -36.62 30.93 42.96
CA ILE A 56 -35.48 30.05 42.63
C ILE A 56 -34.21 30.91 42.63
N LEU A 57 -33.17 30.44 43.31
CA LEU A 57 -31.85 31.05 43.33
C LEU A 57 -31.00 30.37 42.25
N ASP A 58 -30.20 31.16 41.55
CA ASP A 58 -29.33 30.76 40.46
C ASP A 58 -27.99 31.45 40.71
N ARG A 59 -26.96 30.66 41.03
CA ARG A 59 -25.66 31.15 41.49
C ARG A 59 -24.89 31.75 40.31
N GLU A 60 -25.01 31.16 39.14
CA GLU A 60 -24.37 31.54 37.88
C GLU A 60 -24.83 32.93 37.43
N LYS A 61 -26.10 33.28 37.73
CA LYS A 61 -26.59 34.66 37.59
C LYS A 61 -26.15 35.58 38.73
N ARG A 62 -26.22 35.10 39.98
CA ARG A 62 -25.88 35.88 41.17
C ARG A 62 -25.50 35.01 42.37
N SER A 63 -24.21 35.02 42.71
CA SER A 63 -23.65 34.24 43.81
C SER A 63 -23.77 34.87 45.20
N THR A 64 -24.03 36.19 45.29
CA THR A 64 -24.10 36.90 46.58
C THR A 64 -25.21 37.95 46.67
N TYR A 65 -25.75 38.11 47.88
CA TYR A 65 -26.70 39.15 48.25
C TYR A 65 -26.26 39.81 49.56
N THR A 66 -26.30 41.13 49.63
CA THR A 66 -26.13 41.87 50.88
C THR A 66 -27.44 42.58 51.16
N LEU A 67 -28.23 42.03 52.07
CA LEU A 67 -29.54 42.58 52.44
C LEU A 67 -29.41 43.57 53.58
N SER A 68 -30.09 44.71 53.47
CA SER A 68 -30.27 45.63 54.59
C SER A 68 -31.60 45.31 55.29
N LEU A 69 -31.54 44.79 56.51
CA LEU A 69 -32.69 44.46 57.34
C LEU A 69 -32.91 45.58 58.37
N GLU A 70 -34.11 46.13 58.43
CA GLU A 70 -34.50 47.12 59.45
C GLU A 70 -35.45 46.48 60.47
N ALA A 71 -35.13 46.60 61.75
CA ALA A 71 -36.03 46.32 62.86
C ALA A 71 -36.69 47.63 63.33
N PHE A 72 -37.96 47.59 63.73
CA PHE A 72 -38.67 48.78 64.22
C PHE A 72 -39.56 48.50 65.43
N ASP A 73 -39.67 49.49 66.32
CA ASP A 73 -40.58 49.47 67.48
C ASP A 73 -42.01 49.95 67.11
N GLY A 74 -42.93 49.89 68.08
CA GLY A 74 -44.31 50.38 67.93
C GLY A 74 -44.50 51.83 68.34
N GLY A 75 -43.42 52.58 68.54
CA GLY A 75 -43.45 53.97 69.00
C GLY A 75 -44.03 54.94 67.97
N SER A 76 -44.36 56.15 68.43
CA SER A 76 -44.72 57.28 67.56
C SER A 76 -43.98 58.54 68.05
N PRO A 77 -42.82 58.88 67.44
CA PRO A 77 -42.20 58.28 66.25
C PRO A 77 -41.59 56.89 66.52
N LYS A 78 -41.51 56.06 65.47
CA LYS A 78 -40.86 54.75 65.54
C LYS A 78 -39.34 54.90 65.63
N ARG A 79 -38.69 54.11 66.47
CA ARG A 79 -37.23 53.93 66.41
C ARG A 79 -36.91 52.70 65.58
N THR A 80 -35.84 52.80 64.81
CA THR A 80 -35.39 51.71 63.94
C THR A 80 -33.90 51.48 64.07
N ASP A 81 -33.48 50.25 63.82
CA ASP A 81 -32.08 49.86 63.72
C ASP A 81 -31.88 48.95 62.51
N VAL A 82 -30.67 48.94 61.95
CA VAL A 82 -30.39 48.29 60.66
C VAL A 82 -29.23 47.31 60.79
N MET A 83 -29.42 46.11 60.23
CA MET A 83 -28.41 45.06 60.11
C MET A 83 -28.11 44.77 58.64
N SER A 84 -26.85 44.51 58.30
CA SER A 84 -26.45 43.99 56.99
C SER A 84 -26.31 42.47 57.08
N LEU A 85 -26.99 41.76 56.18
CA LEU A 85 -26.93 40.30 56.09
C LEU A 85 -26.30 39.91 54.76
N ASP A 86 -25.09 39.34 54.82
CA ASP A 86 -24.41 38.79 53.66
C ASP A 86 -24.83 37.33 53.45
N ILE A 87 -25.32 37.05 52.26
CA ILE A 87 -25.81 35.75 51.82
C ILE A 87 -24.94 35.28 50.67
N THR A 88 -24.33 34.12 50.82
CA THR A 88 -23.62 33.40 49.77
C THR A 88 -24.49 32.25 49.28
N VAL A 89 -24.79 32.23 47.98
CA VAL A 89 -25.49 31.11 47.34
C VAL A 89 -24.48 29.99 47.14
N GLN A 90 -24.79 28.79 47.67
CA GLN A 90 -23.95 27.62 47.47
C GLN A 90 -24.20 27.01 46.08
N ASP A 91 -23.12 26.58 45.46
CA ASP A 91 -23.12 25.91 44.17
C ASP A 91 -23.75 24.50 44.25
N ILE A 92 -24.44 24.14 43.17
CA ILE A 92 -24.95 22.80 42.92
C ILE A 92 -24.56 22.44 41.49
N ASN A 93 -24.31 21.16 41.20
CA ASN A 93 -23.98 20.71 39.85
C ASN A 93 -25.24 20.67 38.97
N ASP A 94 -25.68 21.82 38.47
CA ASP A 94 -26.86 21.96 37.62
C ASP A 94 -26.56 22.42 36.19
N ASN A 95 -25.29 22.72 35.89
CA ASN A 95 -24.79 22.88 34.55
C ASN A 95 -23.97 21.66 34.14
N ALA A 96 -24.12 21.25 32.89
CA ALA A 96 -23.31 20.19 32.31
C ALA A 96 -22.22 20.83 31.45
N PRO A 97 -21.04 20.19 31.30
CA PRO A 97 -19.99 20.75 30.46
C PRO A 97 -20.49 20.96 29.02
N VAL A 98 -20.20 22.11 28.41
CA VAL A 98 -20.63 22.44 27.05
C VAL A 98 -19.42 22.63 26.13
N PHE A 99 -19.32 21.78 25.11
CA PHE A 99 -18.32 21.98 24.06
C PHE A 99 -18.60 23.25 23.24
N ASN A 100 -17.54 23.98 22.87
CA ASN A 100 -17.66 25.15 22.00
C ASN A 100 -18.11 24.81 20.56
N GLN A 101 -17.94 23.55 20.16
CA GLN A 101 -18.30 23.00 18.85
C GLN A 101 -18.85 21.58 19.03
N SER A 102 -19.92 21.25 18.32
CA SER A 102 -20.48 19.89 18.29
C SER A 102 -19.67 18.93 17.41
N ARG A 103 -18.88 19.47 16.47
CA ARG A 103 -18.05 18.71 15.52
C ARG A 103 -16.70 19.38 15.31
N TYR A 104 -15.64 18.59 15.42
CA TYR A 104 -14.27 18.98 15.11
C TYR A 104 -13.75 18.18 13.92
N HIS A 105 -12.89 18.80 13.12
CA HIS A 105 -12.29 18.15 11.96
C HIS A 105 -10.78 18.40 11.94
N ALA A 106 -10.01 17.33 11.80
CA ALA A 106 -8.59 17.40 11.46
C ALA A 106 -8.26 16.59 10.21
N ILE A 107 -7.20 17.01 9.52
CA ILE A 107 -6.59 16.28 8.42
C ILE A 107 -5.12 16.08 8.78
N ILE A 108 -4.69 14.82 8.88
CA ILE A 108 -3.32 14.45 9.27
C ILE A 108 -2.73 13.49 8.26
N SER A 109 -1.42 13.49 8.10
CA SER A 109 -0.74 12.49 7.26
C SER A 109 -0.59 11.17 8.02
N GLU A 110 -0.61 10.04 7.33
CA GLU A 110 -0.38 8.74 7.98
C GLU A 110 1.03 8.58 8.55
N ASN A 111 2.01 9.27 7.96
CA ASN A 111 3.40 9.28 8.42
C ASN A 111 3.60 10.07 9.73
N LEU A 112 2.53 10.63 10.29
CA LEU A 112 2.54 11.37 11.53
C LEU A 112 3.02 10.44 12.67
N GLN A 113 4.05 10.88 13.39
CA GLN A 113 4.66 10.05 14.43
C GLN A 113 3.75 9.95 15.67
N PRO A 114 3.66 8.78 16.32
CA PRO A 114 3.02 8.65 17.62
C PRO A 114 3.59 9.64 18.64
N GLY A 115 2.72 10.25 19.43
CA GLY A 115 3.00 11.34 20.37
C GLY A 115 2.71 12.73 19.79
N SER A 116 2.44 12.86 18.49
CA SER A 116 2.13 14.15 17.86
C SER A 116 0.75 14.68 18.28
N ASN A 117 0.66 15.99 18.50
CA ASN A 117 -0.60 16.68 18.75
C ASN A 117 -1.40 16.80 17.45
N ILE A 118 -2.68 16.43 17.48
CA ILE A 118 -3.58 16.48 16.32
C ILE A 118 -4.46 17.71 16.39
N LEU A 119 -5.26 17.82 17.46
CA LEU A 119 -6.15 18.94 17.72
C LEU A 119 -6.48 19.02 19.21
N GLN A 120 -7.08 20.11 19.64
CA GLN A 120 -7.57 20.30 21.00
C GLN A 120 -9.08 20.55 20.98
N VAL A 121 -9.82 19.79 21.78
CA VAL A 121 -11.24 20.07 22.04
C VAL A 121 -11.37 20.99 23.24
N PHE A 122 -12.47 21.75 23.29
CA PHE A 122 -12.70 22.69 24.38
C PHE A 122 -14.16 22.67 24.81
N ALA A 123 -14.37 22.43 26.11
CA ALA A 123 -15.65 22.53 26.79
C ALA A 123 -15.51 23.41 28.04
N THR A 124 -16.59 24.09 28.38
CA THR A 124 -16.71 24.96 29.55
C THR A 124 -17.88 24.52 30.40
N ASP A 125 -17.73 24.66 31.70
CA ASP A 125 -18.79 24.45 32.67
C ASP A 125 -18.90 25.72 33.54
N ASP A 126 -20.13 26.17 33.79
CA ASP A 126 -20.41 27.43 34.47
C ASP A 126 -20.43 27.27 36.01
N ASP A 127 -20.43 26.02 36.51
CA ASP A 127 -20.47 25.70 37.94
C ASP A 127 -19.14 26.01 38.66
N GLU A 128 -19.16 26.04 39.99
CA GLU A 128 -18.00 26.43 40.79
C GLU A 128 -17.10 25.25 41.21
N GLY A 129 -15.79 25.46 41.18
CA GLY A 129 -14.83 24.52 41.76
C GLY A 129 -14.78 23.18 41.03
N ASP A 130 -14.99 22.07 41.74
CA ASP A 130 -14.98 20.73 41.15
C ASP A 130 -16.21 20.46 40.26
N ASN A 131 -17.35 21.12 40.52
CA ASN A 131 -18.54 21.02 39.67
C ASN A 131 -18.29 21.68 38.31
N GLY A 132 -17.52 22.78 38.27
CA GLY A 132 -17.10 23.39 37.00
C GLY A 132 -15.86 22.76 36.34
N LYS A 133 -15.24 21.75 36.95
CA LYS A 133 -13.95 21.22 36.51
C LYS A 133 -14.12 20.16 35.44
N VAL A 134 -13.97 20.56 34.19
CA VAL A 134 -14.10 19.68 33.03
C VAL A 134 -12.91 18.72 32.89
N LEU A 135 -13.23 17.44 32.71
CA LEU A 135 -12.33 16.36 32.35
C LEU A 135 -12.76 15.74 31.02
N TYR A 136 -11.77 15.39 30.19
CA TYR A 136 -12.00 14.85 28.85
C TYR A 136 -11.65 13.36 28.75
N GLU A 137 -12.47 12.60 28.03
CA GLU A 137 -12.21 11.19 27.70
C GLU A 137 -12.70 10.85 26.28
N ILE A 138 -12.02 9.94 25.59
CA ILE A 138 -12.54 9.33 24.35
C ILE A 138 -13.42 8.15 24.72
N ASN A 139 -14.68 8.16 24.30
CA ASN A 139 -15.62 7.06 24.55
C ASN A 139 -15.22 5.82 23.74
N ARG A 140 -14.43 4.95 24.37
CA ARG A 140 -13.86 3.73 23.78
C ARG A 140 -14.87 2.67 23.37
N ARG A 141 -16.06 2.69 23.99
CA ARG A 141 -17.13 1.73 23.69
C ARG A 141 -17.82 2.09 22.37
N GLN A 142 -17.86 3.37 22.03
CA GLN A 142 -18.48 3.87 20.81
C GLN A 142 -17.48 4.16 19.69
N SER A 143 -16.23 4.49 20.03
CA SER A 143 -15.21 4.91 19.07
C SER A 143 -13.80 4.49 19.49
N ASP A 144 -12.90 4.32 18.52
CA ASP A 144 -11.48 3.99 18.72
C ASP A 144 -11.19 2.88 19.78
N PRO A 145 -11.73 1.65 19.57
CA PRO A 145 -11.47 0.51 20.45
C PRO A 145 -9.98 0.10 20.47
N ASP A 146 -9.30 0.31 19.36
CA ASP A 146 -7.89 -0.05 19.17
C ASP A 146 -6.90 0.98 19.74
N ARG A 147 -7.40 2.10 20.28
CA ARG A 147 -6.59 3.16 20.93
C ARG A 147 -5.55 3.78 20.00
N TYR A 148 -5.95 4.15 18.80
CA TYR A 148 -5.11 4.95 17.88
C TYR A 148 -4.87 6.35 18.39
N PHE A 149 -5.81 6.93 19.14
CA PHE A 149 -5.72 8.28 19.68
C PHE A 149 -5.80 8.27 21.19
N VAL A 150 -5.19 9.24 21.85
CA VAL A 150 -5.34 9.50 23.28
C VAL A 150 -5.62 10.97 23.51
N ILE A 151 -6.40 11.28 24.54
CA ILE A 151 -6.74 12.64 24.92
C ILE A 151 -6.16 12.93 26.30
N ASP A 152 -5.55 14.09 26.45
CA ASP A 152 -5.16 14.59 27.77
C ASP A 152 -6.41 15.05 28.53
N SER A 153 -6.61 14.51 29.72
CA SER A 153 -7.87 14.67 30.46
C SER A 153 -8.11 16.08 30.96
N GLN A 154 -7.10 16.94 31.06
CA GLN A 154 -7.24 18.30 31.57
C GLN A 154 -7.25 19.35 30.46
N SER A 155 -6.40 19.18 29.46
CA SER A 155 -6.27 20.14 28.35
C SER A 155 -7.19 19.84 27.17
N GLY A 156 -7.68 18.62 27.02
CA GLY A 156 -8.47 18.22 25.86
C GLY A 156 -7.65 18.05 24.58
N VAL A 157 -6.31 18.03 24.69
CA VAL A 157 -5.42 17.81 23.53
C VAL A 157 -5.48 16.33 23.13
N ILE A 158 -5.86 16.08 21.88
CA ILE A 158 -5.84 14.76 21.26
C ILE A 158 -4.49 14.56 20.58
N THR A 159 -3.82 13.46 20.93
CA THR A 159 -2.55 13.05 20.36
C THR A 159 -2.65 11.68 19.72
N LEU A 160 -1.76 11.43 18.76
CA LEU A 160 -1.64 10.13 18.11
C LEU A 160 -0.93 9.13 19.03
N ASN A 161 -1.45 7.92 19.19
CA ASN A 161 -0.86 6.87 20.04
C ASN A 161 -0.30 5.69 19.25
N LYS A 162 -0.82 5.42 18.05
CA LYS A 162 -0.36 4.36 17.15
C LYS A 162 -0.14 4.91 15.74
N PRO A 163 0.75 4.30 14.93
CA PRO A 163 0.89 4.67 13.54
C PRO A 163 -0.45 4.51 12.81
N LEU A 164 -0.69 5.35 11.82
CA LEU A 164 -1.85 5.28 10.94
C LEU A 164 -1.43 4.61 9.63
N ASP A 165 -2.43 4.13 8.90
CA ASP A 165 -2.25 3.46 7.61
C ASP A 165 -3.48 3.84 6.76
N PHE A 166 -3.24 4.61 5.71
CA PHE A 166 -4.24 5.15 4.81
C PHE A 166 -4.90 4.04 3.98
N GLU A 167 -4.13 3.04 3.55
CA GLU A 167 -4.56 1.87 2.78
C GLU A 167 -5.55 1.03 3.60
N MET A 168 -5.35 0.95 4.92
CA MET A 168 -6.25 0.26 5.85
C MET A 168 -7.45 1.09 6.25
N LYS A 169 -7.26 2.34 6.68
CA LYS A 169 -8.35 3.18 7.22
C LYS A 169 -8.11 4.68 7.04
N ARG A 170 -8.89 5.27 6.13
CA ARG A 170 -8.80 6.69 5.74
C ARG A 170 -9.47 7.69 6.67
N VAL A 171 -10.45 7.24 7.47
CA VAL A 171 -11.25 8.12 8.33
C VAL A 171 -11.43 7.51 9.70
N HIS A 172 -11.11 8.28 10.74
CA HIS A 172 -11.37 7.94 12.13
C HIS A 172 -12.41 8.90 12.71
N GLU A 173 -13.47 8.34 13.27
CA GLU A 173 -14.50 9.08 13.97
C GLU A 173 -14.38 8.80 15.47
N LEU A 174 -14.22 9.85 16.26
CA LEU A 174 -14.12 9.78 17.71
C LEU A 174 -15.35 10.43 18.35
N VAL A 175 -15.86 9.79 19.38
CA VAL A 175 -16.82 10.39 20.30
C VAL A 175 -16.04 10.81 21.54
N VAL A 176 -15.88 12.12 21.71
CA VAL A 176 -15.19 12.71 22.86
C VAL A 176 -16.23 13.15 23.87
N GLN A 177 -16.04 12.74 25.11
CA GLN A 177 -16.90 13.09 26.24
C GLN A 177 -16.18 14.13 27.11
N ALA A 178 -16.92 15.16 27.51
CA ALA A 178 -16.55 16.06 28.59
C ALA A 178 -17.44 15.72 29.79
N GLN A 179 -16.82 15.67 30.97
CA GLN A 179 -17.47 15.32 32.22
C GLN A 179 -16.95 16.27 33.30
N ASP A 180 -17.82 16.77 34.17
CA ASP A 180 -17.39 17.52 35.35
C ASP A 180 -16.74 16.59 36.41
N ASN A 181 -16.20 17.17 37.49
CA ASN A 181 -15.62 16.40 38.59
C ASN A 181 -16.56 16.37 39.82
N ALA A 182 -17.88 16.47 39.62
CA ALA A 182 -18.86 16.48 40.68
C ALA A 182 -19.12 15.07 41.27
N THR A 183 -19.83 15.03 42.40
CA THR A 183 -20.24 13.75 43.03
C THR A 183 -21.27 12.98 42.21
N GLN A 184 -22.14 13.69 41.50
CA GLN A 184 -23.04 13.16 40.49
C GLN A 184 -22.71 13.89 39.18
N PRO A 185 -21.80 13.30 38.38
CA PRO A 185 -21.24 14.03 37.27
C PRO A 185 -22.18 14.08 36.07
N GLU A 186 -22.25 15.24 35.45
CA GLU A 186 -22.93 15.46 34.18
C GLU A 186 -21.95 15.31 33.02
N VAL A 187 -22.48 14.90 31.87
CA VAL A 187 -21.67 14.58 30.68
C VAL A 187 -22.23 15.20 29.42
N SER A 188 -21.35 15.63 28.54
CA SER A 188 -21.67 15.99 27.17
C SER A 188 -20.73 15.32 26.18
N ASN A 189 -21.14 15.25 24.91
CA ASN A 189 -20.36 14.61 23.86
C ASN A 189 -20.16 15.54 22.67
N ALA A 190 -18.99 15.44 22.04
CA ALA A 190 -18.68 16.04 20.74
C ALA A 190 -18.11 14.99 19.79
N PHE A 191 -18.24 15.23 18.49
CA PHE A 191 -17.73 14.33 17.46
C PHE A 191 -16.46 14.89 16.84
N VAL A 192 -15.44 14.05 16.67
CA VAL A 192 -14.19 14.42 16.01
C VAL A 192 -13.99 13.53 14.80
N THR A 193 -13.86 14.14 13.62
CA THR A 193 -13.57 13.42 12.37
C THR A 193 -12.14 13.72 11.93
N ILE A 194 -11.33 12.67 11.85
CA ILE A 194 -9.93 12.74 11.46
C ILE A 194 -9.80 12.07 10.10
N HIS A 195 -9.43 12.85 9.09
CA HIS A 195 -9.11 12.34 7.76
C HIS A 195 -7.60 12.09 7.67
N VAL A 196 -7.24 10.88 7.29
CA VAL A 196 -5.86 10.51 7.00
C VAL A 196 -5.57 10.92 5.56
N ARG A 197 -4.46 11.63 5.36
CA ARG A 197 -3.87 11.89 4.05
C ARG A 197 -2.79 10.88 3.80
N ASP A 198 -2.92 10.29 2.63
CA ASP A 198 -1.94 9.40 2.04
C ASP A 198 -0.55 10.06 1.96
N TYR A 199 0.48 9.25 2.18
CA TYR A 199 1.89 9.57 2.07
C TYR A 199 2.58 8.41 1.37
N ASN A 200 3.36 8.72 0.33
CA ASN A 200 4.05 7.75 -0.53
C ASN A 200 5.02 6.83 0.24
N ASP A 201 4.50 5.76 0.85
CA ASP A 201 5.23 4.80 1.68
C ASP A 201 5.15 3.37 1.15
N ASN A 202 4.30 3.09 0.16
CA ASN A 202 4.31 1.85 -0.58
C ASN A 202 5.14 2.00 -1.85
N GLN A 203 5.98 1.01 -2.12
CA GLN A 203 6.66 0.91 -3.40
C GLN A 203 5.80 0.14 -4.41
N PRO A 204 5.95 0.41 -5.72
CA PRO A 204 5.24 -0.34 -6.74
C PRO A 204 5.50 -1.84 -6.65
N THR A 205 4.46 -2.64 -6.86
CA THR A 205 4.55 -4.10 -6.95
C THR A 205 4.41 -4.52 -8.41
N MET A 206 5.32 -5.38 -8.88
CA MET A 206 5.34 -5.87 -10.25
C MET A 206 5.18 -7.38 -10.33
N THR A 207 4.32 -7.84 -11.23
CA THR A 207 4.14 -9.26 -11.56
C THR A 207 4.42 -9.46 -13.04
N ILE A 208 5.38 -10.33 -13.35
CA ILE A 208 5.79 -10.63 -14.73
C ILE A 208 5.34 -12.05 -15.08
N ILE A 209 4.65 -12.18 -16.22
CA ILE A 209 4.18 -13.46 -16.75
C ILE A 209 4.73 -13.60 -18.16
N PHE A 210 5.55 -14.63 -18.39
CA PHE A 210 6.03 -14.94 -19.73
C PHE A 210 4.95 -15.66 -20.54
N LEU A 211 4.90 -15.35 -21.84
CA LEU A 211 3.89 -15.86 -22.77
C LEU A 211 4.34 -17.11 -23.53
N SER A 212 5.48 -17.71 -23.13
CA SER A 212 5.88 -19.03 -23.62
C SER A 212 4.89 -20.10 -23.13
N GLU A 213 4.88 -21.26 -23.79
CA GLU A 213 3.97 -22.36 -23.45
C GLU A 213 4.13 -22.90 -22.02
N ASP A 214 5.36 -22.84 -21.50
CA ASP A 214 5.74 -23.30 -20.16
C ASP A 214 5.84 -22.17 -19.12
N GLY A 215 5.57 -20.92 -19.51
CA GLY A 215 5.68 -19.74 -18.64
C GLY A 215 7.13 -19.36 -18.26
N SER A 216 8.13 -19.94 -18.92
CA SER A 216 9.55 -19.62 -18.75
C SER A 216 9.98 -18.38 -19.57
N PRO A 217 11.09 -17.71 -19.22
CA PRO A 217 11.59 -16.55 -19.95
C PRO A 217 12.23 -16.94 -21.29
N ARG A 218 11.41 -17.40 -22.24
CA ARG A 218 11.85 -17.91 -23.55
C ARG A 218 11.12 -17.26 -24.71
N VAL A 219 11.84 -17.07 -25.81
CA VAL A 219 11.29 -16.55 -27.07
C VAL A 219 11.98 -17.25 -28.24
N SER A 220 11.25 -17.56 -29.30
CA SER A 220 11.83 -18.14 -30.52
C SER A 220 12.58 -17.08 -31.33
N GLU A 221 13.72 -17.44 -31.93
CA GLU A 221 14.40 -16.52 -32.87
C GLU A 221 13.57 -16.21 -34.11
N GLY A 222 12.69 -17.14 -34.51
CA GLY A 222 11.70 -16.93 -35.56
C GLY A 222 10.56 -15.98 -35.17
N ALA A 223 10.60 -15.37 -33.98
CA ALA A 223 9.62 -14.40 -33.54
C ALA A 223 9.69 -13.11 -34.39
N GLN A 224 8.55 -12.66 -34.87
CA GLN A 224 8.47 -11.45 -35.68
C GLN A 224 8.48 -10.18 -34.81
N PRO A 225 9.03 -9.06 -35.30
CA PRO A 225 8.87 -7.76 -34.65
C PRO A 225 7.39 -7.46 -34.35
N GLY A 226 7.11 -7.06 -33.11
CA GLY A 226 5.78 -6.84 -32.55
C GLY A 226 5.21 -8.05 -31.77
N GLN A 227 5.85 -9.22 -31.83
CA GLN A 227 5.40 -10.39 -31.05
C GLN A 227 5.63 -10.19 -29.55
N TYR A 228 4.61 -10.48 -28.74
CA TYR A 228 4.68 -10.35 -27.29
C TYR A 228 5.44 -11.50 -26.64
N VAL A 229 6.31 -11.16 -25.68
CA VAL A 229 7.18 -12.09 -24.95
C VAL A 229 6.73 -12.24 -23.50
N ALA A 230 6.39 -11.12 -22.85
CA ALA A 230 5.96 -11.12 -21.45
C ALA A 230 4.90 -10.06 -21.21
N ARG A 231 4.05 -10.30 -20.22
CA ARG A 231 3.10 -9.34 -19.65
C ARG A 231 3.55 -8.93 -18.27
N ILE A 232 3.64 -7.62 -18.04
CA ILE A 232 3.97 -7.02 -16.76
C ILE A 232 2.72 -6.33 -16.24
N SER A 233 2.30 -6.68 -15.04
CA SER A 233 1.26 -5.97 -14.29
C SER A 233 1.93 -5.21 -13.17
N VAL A 234 1.68 -3.91 -13.09
CA VAL A 234 2.23 -3.06 -12.03
C VAL A 234 1.09 -2.42 -11.24
N THR A 235 1.19 -2.48 -9.92
CA THR A 235 0.20 -1.92 -9.00
C THR A 235 0.90 -1.25 -7.83
N ASP A 236 0.39 -0.09 -7.44
CA ASP A 236 0.86 0.64 -6.28
C ASP A 236 -0.36 0.90 -5.37
N PRO A 237 -0.32 0.49 -4.08
CA PRO A 237 -1.42 0.66 -3.14
C PRO A 237 -1.78 2.11 -2.81
N ASP A 238 -0.84 3.04 -3.01
CA ASP A 238 -1.02 4.45 -2.66
C ASP A 238 -2.16 5.11 -3.47
N TYR A 239 -2.46 6.38 -3.19
CA TYR A 239 -3.59 7.10 -3.77
C TYR A 239 -3.18 8.28 -4.65
N GLY A 240 -3.95 8.47 -5.72
CA GLY A 240 -3.80 9.62 -6.60
C GLY A 240 -2.51 9.57 -7.40
N GLU A 241 -1.65 10.58 -7.25
CA GLU A 241 -0.39 10.67 -8.00
C GLU A 241 0.65 9.65 -7.52
N TYR A 242 0.61 9.24 -6.25
CA TYR A 242 1.51 8.24 -5.68
C TYR A 242 1.26 6.85 -6.29
N ALA A 243 0.00 6.53 -6.62
CA ALA A 243 -0.32 5.30 -7.35
C ALA A 243 0.07 5.30 -8.84
N ASN A 244 0.48 6.43 -9.41
CA ASN A 244 0.83 6.52 -10.82
C ASN A 244 2.26 6.05 -11.06
N VAL A 245 2.38 4.86 -11.62
CA VAL A 245 3.68 4.22 -11.86
C VAL A 245 4.11 4.33 -13.32
N ASN A 246 5.34 4.82 -13.52
CA ASN A 246 6.02 4.78 -14.80
C ASN A 246 6.93 3.54 -14.87
N VAL A 247 6.82 2.77 -15.97
CA VAL A 247 7.60 1.55 -16.18
C VAL A 247 8.56 1.74 -17.34
N SER A 248 9.81 1.35 -17.12
CA SER A 248 10.87 1.38 -18.11
C SER A 248 11.54 0.01 -18.25
N LEU A 249 12.06 -0.25 -19.44
CA LEU A 249 12.80 -1.45 -19.77
C LEU A 249 14.22 -1.05 -20.17
N GLU A 250 15.20 -1.63 -19.50
CA GLU A 250 16.62 -1.49 -19.79
C GLU A 250 17.19 -2.86 -20.22
N GLY A 251 18.28 -2.83 -20.99
CA GLY A 251 18.94 -4.04 -21.50
C GLY A 251 18.40 -4.53 -22.85
N GLY A 252 18.65 -5.79 -23.16
CA GLY A 252 18.15 -6.44 -24.37
C GLY A 252 18.74 -5.93 -25.69
N ASP A 253 19.80 -5.13 -25.66
CA ASP A 253 20.52 -4.58 -26.82
C ASP A 253 19.63 -3.93 -27.89
N GLY A 254 18.48 -3.39 -27.48
CA GLY A 254 17.50 -2.80 -28.41
C GLY A 254 16.77 -3.82 -29.30
N LYS A 255 16.81 -5.11 -28.96
CA LYS A 255 16.02 -6.18 -29.61
C LYS A 255 14.62 -6.32 -29.00
N PHE A 256 14.41 -5.77 -27.79
CA PHE A 256 13.13 -5.79 -27.09
C PHE A 256 12.66 -4.37 -26.80
N ALA A 257 11.34 -4.18 -26.85
CA ALA A 257 10.70 -2.92 -26.50
C ALA A 257 9.57 -3.13 -25.49
N LEU A 258 9.31 -2.09 -24.71
CA LEU A 258 8.18 -2.02 -23.81
C LEU A 258 7.03 -1.27 -24.50
N THR A 259 5.86 -1.89 -24.55
CA THR A 259 4.62 -1.26 -25.01
C THR A 259 3.58 -1.34 -23.91
N THR A 260 2.70 -0.34 -23.85
CA THR A 260 1.64 -0.25 -22.85
C THR A 260 0.28 -0.38 -23.54
N LYS A 261 -0.62 -1.18 -22.96
CA LYS A 261 -2.02 -1.22 -23.39
C LYS A 261 -2.86 -0.20 -22.63
N ASP A 262 -2.60 -0.08 -21.32
CA ASP A 262 -3.27 0.79 -20.36
C ASP A 262 -2.29 1.17 -19.23
N ASN A 263 -2.67 2.03 -18.28
CA ASN A 263 -1.80 2.49 -17.19
C ASN A 263 -1.30 1.38 -16.22
N ILE A 264 -1.86 0.17 -16.28
CA ILE A 264 -1.56 -0.94 -15.34
C ILE A 264 -0.79 -2.08 -16.04
N ILE A 265 -1.04 -2.30 -17.33
CA ILE A 265 -0.54 -3.46 -18.07
C ILE A 265 0.45 -3.02 -19.14
N TYR A 266 1.68 -3.52 -18.98
CA TYR A 266 2.76 -3.37 -19.92
C TYR A 266 3.08 -4.72 -20.57
N LEU A 267 3.58 -4.68 -21.79
CA LEU A 267 3.92 -5.84 -22.60
C LEU A 267 5.33 -5.65 -23.12
N ILE A 268 6.16 -6.66 -22.98
CA ILE A 268 7.45 -6.74 -23.66
C ILE A 268 7.20 -7.37 -25.02
N CYS A 269 7.66 -6.73 -26.08
CA CYS A 269 7.62 -7.28 -27.43
C CYS A 269 9.01 -7.32 -28.07
N VAL A 270 9.17 -8.18 -29.06
CA VAL A 270 10.32 -8.18 -29.96
C VAL A 270 10.27 -6.92 -30.81
N ASP A 271 11.32 -6.10 -30.81
CA ASP A 271 11.42 -4.87 -31.62
C ASP A 271 12.20 -5.11 -32.91
N ARG A 272 13.19 -6.01 -32.85
CA ARG A 272 14.06 -6.37 -33.97
C ARG A 272 14.22 -7.88 -34.04
N ILE A 273 14.51 -8.36 -35.26
CA ILE A 273 14.77 -9.78 -35.49
C ILE A 273 15.84 -10.33 -34.52
N LEU A 274 15.55 -11.51 -33.99
CA LEU A 274 16.43 -12.27 -33.12
C LEU A 274 17.17 -13.30 -33.98
N ASP A 275 18.37 -13.65 -33.55
CA ASP A 275 19.26 -14.62 -34.18
C ASP A 275 20.02 -15.29 -33.04
N ARG A 276 19.76 -16.57 -32.82
CA ARG A 276 20.31 -17.34 -31.71
C ARG A 276 21.78 -17.66 -31.94
N GLU A 277 22.19 -17.87 -33.19
CA GLU A 277 23.58 -18.10 -33.59
C GLU A 277 24.45 -16.86 -33.35
N GLU A 278 23.88 -15.66 -33.46
CA GLU A 278 24.53 -14.41 -33.05
C GLU A 278 24.53 -14.27 -31.52
N ARG A 279 23.36 -14.40 -30.88
CA ARG A 279 23.20 -14.24 -29.42
C ARG A 279 22.00 -15.00 -28.87
N ASP A 280 22.28 -15.95 -28.00
CA ASP A 280 21.28 -16.87 -27.42
C ASP A 280 20.56 -16.34 -26.16
N THR A 281 21.06 -15.25 -25.57
CA THR A 281 20.58 -14.74 -24.28
C THR A 281 20.61 -13.22 -24.19
N TYR A 282 19.54 -12.66 -23.60
CA TYR A 282 19.37 -11.24 -23.39
C TYR A 282 18.96 -10.95 -21.95
N GLU A 283 19.76 -10.14 -21.25
CA GLU A 283 19.41 -9.64 -19.93
C GLU A 283 18.48 -8.44 -20.07
N LEU A 284 17.33 -8.49 -19.40
CA LEU A 284 16.35 -7.43 -19.34
C LEU A 284 16.14 -7.02 -17.89
N ARG A 285 16.06 -5.71 -17.66
CA ARG A 285 15.78 -5.09 -16.37
C ARG A 285 14.55 -4.20 -16.50
N VAL A 286 13.52 -4.53 -15.74
CA VAL A 286 12.28 -3.74 -15.68
C VAL A 286 12.32 -2.91 -14.42
N MET A 287 12.11 -1.60 -14.56
CA MET A 287 12.04 -0.66 -13.45
C MET A 287 10.69 0.04 -13.44
N ALA A 288 9.98 -0.07 -12.32
CA ALA A 288 8.72 0.59 -12.05
C ALA A 288 8.95 1.67 -11.00
N THR A 289 8.64 2.92 -11.30
CA THR A 289 8.86 4.08 -10.41
C THR A 289 7.56 4.84 -10.24
N ASP A 290 7.13 5.06 -9.00
CA ASP A 290 5.96 5.89 -8.70
C ASP A 290 6.22 7.37 -9.04
N SER A 291 5.19 8.20 -8.91
CA SER A 291 5.31 9.66 -9.08
C SER A 291 5.44 10.39 -7.73
N GLY A 292 5.85 9.68 -6.67
CA GLY A 292 6.06 10.21 -5.35
C GLY A 292 7.21 11.23 -5.27
N THR A 293 7.26 11.98 -4.16
CA THR A 293 8.37 12.89 -3.86
C THR A 293 8.83 12.68 -2.41
N PRO A 294 9.91 11.91 -2.16
CA PRO A 294 10.77 11.22 -3.13
C PRO A 294 10.07 10.02 -3.80
N PRO A 295 10.45 9.66 -5.03
CA PRO A 295 9.83 8.52 -5.70
C PRO A 295 10.37 7.19 -5.15
N LEU A 296 9.50 6.20 -5.00
CA LEU A 296 9.87 4.82 -4.72
C LEU A 296 9.87 4.01 -6.02
N ARG A 297 10.71 2.98 -6.04
CA ARG A 297 10.93 2.15 -7.23
C ARG A 297 11.07 0.68 -6.89
N ALA A 298 10.55 -0.15 -7.77
CA ALA A 298 10.77 -1.57 -7.78
C ALA A 298 11.47 -1.99 -9.06
N GLU A 299 12.24 -3.07 -8.95
CA GLU A 299 13.10 -3.57 -10.01
C GLU A 299 13.00 -5.08 -10.09
N SER A 300 13.00 -5.59 -11.32
CA SER A 300 13.13 -7.02 -11.60
C SER A 300 14.02 -7.25 -12.82
N SER A 301 14.96 -8.17 -12.70
CA SER A 301 15.88 -8.55 -13.77
C SER A 301 15.71 -10.03 -14.11
N PHE A 302 15.69 -10.34 -15.39
CA PHE A 302 15.56 -11.71 -15.90
C PHE A 302 16.29 -11.86 -17.23
N ILE A 303 16.67 -13.09 -17.53
CA ILE A 303 17.38 -13.44 -18.77
C ILE A 303 16.39 -14.12 -19.70
N ILE A 304 16.16 -13.52 -20.86
CA ILE A 304 15.43 -14.14 -21.96
C ILE A 304 16.37 -15.09 -22.69
N GLN A 305 15.98 -16.36 -22.77
CA GLN A 305 16.66 -17.36 -23.58
C GLN A 305 15.98 -17.45 -24.96
N VAL A 306 16.78 -17.28 -26.02
CA VAL A 306 16.32 -17.45 -27.39
C VAL A 306 16.30 -18.94 -27.73
N THR A 307 15.16 -19.44 -28.19
CA THR A 307 14.98 -20.83 -28.60
C THR A 307 15.19 -20.97 -30.09
N ASP A 308 15.88 -22.05 -30.42
CA ASP A 308 16.33 -22.43 -31.75
C ASP A 308 15.18 -22.68 -32.75
N VAL A 309 15.38 -22.26 -33.99
CA VAL A 309 14.58 -22.60 -35.17
C VAL A 309 15.52 -23.18 -36.21
N ASN A 310 15.10 -24.25 -36.88
CA ASN A 310 15.88 -24.85 -37.97
C ASN A 310 15.92 -23.90 -39.18
N ASP A 311 16.92 -23.01 -39.25
CA ASP A 311 17.05 -22.00 -40.28
C ASP A 311 18.43 -21.95 -40.94
N ASN A 312 19.41 -22.69 -40.42
CA ASN A 312 20.69 -22.92 -41.07
C ASN A 312 20.76 -24.36 -41.60
N PRO A 313 20.98 -24.56 -42.91
CA PRO A 313 21.25 -25.90 -43.43
C PRO A 313 22.67 -26.37 -43.07
N PRO A 314 22.93 -27.69 -43.00
CA PRO A 314 24.26 -28.22 -42.82
C PRO A 314 25.20 -27.71 -43.92
N LEU A 315 26.43 -27.30 -43.58
CA LEU A 315 27.42 -26.80 -44.53
C LEU A 315 28.66 -27.67 -44.54
N PHE A 316 28.99 -28.27 -45.69
CA PHE A 316 30.25 -29.00 -45.88
C PHE A 316 31.47 -28.07 -45.83
N ASP A 317 32.58 -28.56 -45.24
CA ASP A 317 33.85 -27.83 -45.20
C ASP A 317 34.42 -27.55 -46.62
N GLN A 318 34.08 -28.40 -47.60
CA GLN A 318 34.42 -28.23 -49.02
C GLN A 318 33.24 -28.60 -49.94
N PRO A 319 33.03 -27.87 -51.06
CA PRO A 319 32.00 -28.22 -52.03
C PRO A 319 32.37 -29.45 -52.87
N VAL A 320 33.68 -29.72 -53.00
CA VAL A 320 34.22 -30.85 -53.76
C VAL A 320 35.40 -31.44 -53.00
N TYR A 321 35.34 -32.73 -52.70
CA TYR A 321 36.44 -33.51 -52.14
C TYR A 321 37.10 -34.32 -53.25
N ARG A 322 38.42 -34.51 -53.16
CA ARG A 322 39.16 -35.35 -54.09
C ARG A 322 40.05 -36.31 -53.34
N GLN A 323 39.95 -37.59 -53.69
CA GLN A 323 40.77 -38.65 -53.10
C GLN A 323 41.33 -39.55 -54.20
N VAL A 324 42.55 -40.03 -53.97
CA VAL A 324 43.21 -41.02 -54.84
C VAL A 324 43.35 -42.32 -54.04
N ILE A 325 42.93 -43.44 -54.61
CA ILE A 325 43.04 -44.78 -54.01
C ILE A 325 43.42 -45.82 -55.07
N PRO A 326 44.15 -46.89 -54.73
CA PRO A 326 44.37 -48.00 -55.65
C PRO A 326 43.08 -48.79 -55.91
N GLU A 327 42.95 -49.43 -57.07
CA GLU A 327 41.77 -50.24 -57.39
C GLU A 327 41.68 -51.54 -56.56
N VAL A 328 42.84 -52.11 -56.19
CA VAL A 328 42.91 -53.35 -55.39
C VAL A 328 42.80 -53.02 -53.90
N VAL A 329 41.62 -52.55 -53.49
CA VAL A 329 41.24 -52.35 -52.09
C VAL A 329 40.12 -53.30 -51.70
N PHE A 330 40.21 -53.87 -50.49
CA PHE A 330 39.15 -54.73 -49.97
C PHE A 330 37.88 -53.93 -49.68
N PRO A 331 36.68 -54.51 -49.83
CA PRO A 331 35.46 -53.91 -49.27
C PRO A 331 35.64 -53.57 -47.78
N GLY A 332 35.17 -52.41 -47.38
CA GLY A 332 35.36 -51.82 -46.04
C GLY A 332 36.62 -50.96 -45.90
N SER A 333 37.40 -50.76 -46.97
CA SER A 333 38.60 -49.91 -46.91
C SER A 333 38.21 -48.43 -46.84
N PHE A 334 38.93 -47.66 -46.02
CA PHE A 334 38.75 -46.22 -45.87
C PHE A 334 39.09 -45.49 -47.18
N VAL A 335 38.20 -44.59 -47.62
CA VAL A 335 38.42 -43.70 -48.76
C VAL A 335 38.79 -42.31 -48.25
N LEU A 336 37.83 -41.61 -47.64
CA LEU A 336 38.01 -40.30 -47.03
C LEU A 336 36.90 -40.06 -46.00
N GLN A 337 37.04 -39.01 -45.20
CA GLN A 337 35.98 -38.52 -44.32
C GLN A 337 35.51 -37.14 -44.80
N VAL A 338 34.20 -36.97 -44.96
CA VAL A 338 33.60 -35.65 -45.18
C VAL A 338 33.15 -35.08 -43.85
N THR A 339 33.11 -33.75 -43.77
CA THR A 339 32.60 -33.05 -42.58
C THR A 339 31.69 -31.92 -43.05
N ALA A 340 30.49 -31.90 -42.48
CA ALA A 340 29.55 -30.80 -42.52
C ALA A 340 29.32 -30.28 -41.11
N ARG A 341 28.93 -29.01 -41.00
CA ARG A 341 28.63 -28.32 -39.76
C ARG A 341 27.32 -27.59 -39.90
N ASP A 342 26.53 -27.66 -38.85
CA ASP A 342 25.29 -26.93 -38.72
C ASP A 342 25.44 -25.98 -37.55
N LYS A 343 24.82 -24.80 -37.66
CA LYS A 343 24.91 -23.77 -36.62
C LYS A 343 23.79 -23.90 -35.60
N ASP A 344 22.71 -24.58 -35.96
CA ASP A 344 21.51 -24.72 -35.15
C ASP A 344 21.79 -25.63 -33.94
N HIS A 345 20.94 -25.55 -32.92
CA HIS A 345 21.15 -26.21 -31.63
C HIS A 345 20.32 -27.49 -31.48
N GLY A 346 20.95 -28.54 -30.97
CA GLY A 346 20.29 -29.82 -30.70
C GLY A 346 19.88 -30.53 -31.99
N PRO A 347 18.68 -31.13 -32.09
CA PRO A 347 18.28 -31.90 -33.27
C PRO A 347 18.33 -31.13 -34.60
N ASN A 348 18.15 -29.81 -34.56
CA ASN A 348 18.24 -28.94 -35.73
C ASN A 348 19.69 -28.81 -36.23
N GLY A 349 20.68 -29.00 -35.36
CA GLY A 349 22.10 -29.03 -35.74
C GLY A 349 22.71 -30.44 -35.84
N ASP A 350 21.95 -31.49 -35.49
CA ASP A 350 22.43 -32.87 -35.50
C ASP A 350 22.44 -33.42 -36.93
N ILE A 351 23.63 -33.55 -37.51
CA ILE A 351 23.82 -33.94 -38.91
C ILE A 351 23.82 -35.46 -39.07
N THR A 352 23.13 -35.92 -40.11
CA THR A 352 23.23 -37.29 -40.63
C THR A 352 23.73 -37.29 -42.07
N TYR A 353 24.67 -38.18 -42.38
CA TYR A 353 25.25 -38.32 -43.70
C TYR A 353 24.61 -39.47 -44.49
N SER A 354 24.43 -39.28 -45.79
CA SER A 354 23.98 -40.33 -46.71
C SER A 354 24.57 -40.14 -48.10
N LEU A 355 24.64 -41.21 -48.88
CA LEU A 355 24.98 -41.11 -50.30
C LEU A 355 23.70 -40.82 -51.09
N PHE A 356 23.76 -39.84 -51.98
CA PHE A 356 22.68 -39.59 -52.91
C PHE A 356 22.53 -40.81 -53.81
N GLN A 357 21.38 -41.49 -53.72
CA GLN A 357 21.06 -42.65 -54.55
C GLN A 357 20.70 -42.19 -55.96
N ASP A 358 21.72 -41.89 -56.75
CA ASP A 358 21.57 -41.87 -58.21
C ASP A 358 21.52 -43.33 -58.72
N GLN A 359 20.77 -43.58 -59.79
CA GLN A 359 20.66 -44.91 -60.42
C GLN A 359 21.98 -45.39 -61.09
N GLY A 360 23.07 -44.65 -60.90
CA GLY A 360 24.41 -44.97 -61.39
C GLY A 360 25.10 -46.10 -60.61
N ALA A 361 26.08 -46.75 -61.25
CA ALA A 361 26.81 -47.88 -60.68
C ALA A 361 27.67 -47.52 -59.45
N HIS A 362 28.10 -46.27 -59.30
CA HIS A 362 29.06 -45.85 -58.29
C HIS A 362 28.47 -45.76 -56.88
N SER A 363 27.15 -45.58 -56.74
CA SER A 363 26.48 -45.58 -55.43
C SER A 363 26.51 -46.95 -54.75
N LYS A 364 26.85 -48.03 -55.48
CA LYS A 364 27.08 -49.40 -54.96
C LYS A 364 28.55 -49.71 -54.68
N TRP A 365 29.46 -48.82 -55.07
CA TRP A 365 30.89 -49.00 -54.85
C TRP A 365 31.34 -48.46 -53.50
N PHE A 366 30.55 -47.58 -52.90
CA PHE A 366 30.89 -46.88 -51.68
C PHE A 366 29.72 -46.92 -50.70
N SER A 367 30.07 -46.90 -49.42
CA SER A 367 29.15 -46.73 -48.30
C SER A 367 29.63 -45.56 -47.45
N ILE A 368 28.72 -44.93 -46.72
CA ILE A 368 29.04 -43.85 -45.79
C ILE A 368 28.46 -44.15 -44.42
N ASP A 369 29.25 -43.94 -43.38
CA ASP A 369 28.78 -43.98 -42.01
C ASP A 369 27.97 -42.71 -41.70
N SER A 370 26.73 -42.89 -41.27
CA SER A 370 25.75 -41.80 -41.15
C SER A 370 26.07 -40.79 -40.05
N VAL A 371 26.98 -41.10 -39.13
CA VAL A 371 27.33 -40.25 -37.98
C VAL A 371 28.71 -39.60 -38.18
N THR A 372 29.69 -40.37 -38.64
CA THR A 372 31.08 -39.93 -38.75
C THR A 372 31.39 -39.28 -40.11
N GLY A 373 30.57 -39.53 -41.14
CA GLY A 373 30.84 -39.08 -42.50
C GLY A 373 32.02 -39.80 -43.17
N ILE A 374 32.47 -40.92 -42.59
CA ILE A 374 33.53 -41.77 -43.16
C ILE A 374 32.97 -42.53 -44.35
N ILE A 375 33.63 -42.39 -45.50
CA ILE A 375 33.32 -43.11 -46.73
C ILE A 375 34.25 -44.32 -46.85
N THR A 376 33.65 -45.50 -47.04
CA THR A 376 34.35 -46.77 -47.25
C THR A 376 33.96 -47.40 -48.58
N THR A 377 34.80 -48.28 -49.09
CA THR A 377 34.43 -49.14 -50.22
C THR A 377 33.37 -50.17 -49.80
N ASP A 378 32.37 -50.41 -50.63
CA ASP A 378 31.31 -51.41 -50.39
C ASP A 378 31.47 -52.64 -51.30
N SER A 379 32.08 -52.44 -52.47
CA SER A 379 32.43 -53.51 -53.42
C SER A 379 33.82 -53.31 -53.99
N GLN A 380 34.32 -54.31 -54.71
CA GLN A 380 35.62 -54.23 -55.37
C GLN A 380 35.57 -53.18 -56.49
N LEU A 381 36.57 -52.30 -56.49
CA LEU A 381 36.73 -51.26 -57.49
C LEU A 381 37.50 -51.83 -58.70
N ASP A 382 37.28 -51.25 -59.87
CA ASP A 382 37.81 -51.73 -61.14
C ASP A 382 38.13 -50.50 -62.01
N TYR A 383 39.41 -50.27 -62.25
CA TYR A 383 39.93 -49.14 -63.00
C TYR A 383 39.48 -49.19 -64.47
N GLU A 384 39.47 -50.38 -65.09
CA GLU A 384 39.04 -50.56 -66.48
C GLU A 384 37.56 -50.24 -66.69
N LYS A 385 36.71 -50.46 -65.67
CA LYS A 385 35.30 -50.05 -65.71
C LYS A 385 35.11 -48.55 -65.59
N ASN A 386 35.68 -47.94 -64.55
CA ASN A 386 35.65 -46.49 -64.40
C ASN A 386 36.82 -45.98 -63.54
N PRO A 387 37.80 -45.26 -64.13
CA PRO A 387 38.96 -44.74 -63.42
C PRO A 387 38.67 -43.50 -62.56
N ASN A 388 37.53 -42.82 -62.77
CA ASN A 388 37.17 -41.59 -62.05
C ASN A 388 35.72 -41.64 -61.52
N PRO A 389 35.39 -42.55 -60.59
CA PRO A 389 34.06 -42.56 -60.00
C PRO A 389 33.81 -41.29 -59.18
N SER A 390 32.58 -40.79 -59.24
CA SER A 390 32.11 -39.68 -58.42
C SER A 390 30.83 -40.08 -57.70
N ILE A 391 30.72 -39.63 -56.44
CA ILE A 391 29.54 -39.80 -55.59
C ILE A 391 29.14 -38.44 -55.02
N THR A 392 27.84 -38.24 -54.84
CA THR A 392 27.31 -37.05 -54.16
C THR A 392 26.93 -37.45 -52.75
N VAL A 393 27.51 -36.77 -51.75
CA VAL A 393 27.17 -36.96 -50.35
C VAL A 393 26.13 -35.91 -49.97
N VAL A 394 25.11 -36.32 -49.21
CA VAL A 394 24.09 -35.45 -48.63
C VAL A 394 24.30 -35.41 -47.12
N ALA A 395 24.38 -34.20 -46.57
CA ALA A 395 24.27 -33.97 -45.13
C ALA A 395 22.88 -33.41 -44.86
N THR A 396 22.16 -34.00 -43.91
CA THR A 396 20.79 -33.62 -43.55
C THR A 396 20.69 -33.46 -42.04
N ASP A 397 20.13 -32.36 -41.59
CA ASP A 397 19.84 -32.15 -40.17
C ASP A 397 18.65 -33.00 -39.66
N GLY A 398 18.43 -33.01 -38.35
CA GLY A 398 17.29 -33.65 -37.70
C GLY A 398 16.06 -32.74 -37.54
N GLY A 399 16.08 -31.55 -38.15
CA GLY A 399 15.06 -30.53 -38.01
C GLY A 399 13.72 -30.89 -38.66
N LYS A 400 12.69 -30.10 -38.38
CA LYS A 400 11.33 -30.28 -38.92
C LYS A 400 10.78 -28.96 -39.44
N PRO A 401 10.75 -28.72 -40.77
CA PRO A 401 11.26 -29.60 -41.84
C PRO A 401 12.79 -29.75 -41.82
N PRO A 402 13.34 -30.88 -42.31
CA PRO A 402 14.79 -31.05 -42.36
C PRO A 402 15.40 -30.19 -43.46
N MET A 403 16.57 -29.62 -43.22
CA MET A 403 17.39 -28.99 -44.24
C MET A 403 18.57 -29.89 -44.60
N SER A 404 19.08 -29.70 -45.82
CA SER A 404 20.17 -30.52 -46.34
C SER A 404 21.06 -29.75 -47.29
N SER A 405 22.31 -30.20 -47.41
CA SER A 405 23.24 -29.77 -48.44
C SER A 405 23.94 -30.96 -49.07
N THR A 406 24.62 -30.72 -50.18
CA THR A 406 25.34 -31.75 -50.92
C THR A 406 26.79 -31.35 -51.20
N ALA A 407 27.67 -32.34 -51.25
CA ALA A 407 29.05 -32.19 -51.69
C ALA A 407 29.43 -33.30 -52.67
N LEU A 408 30.28 -32.96 -53.65
CA LEU A 408 30.77 -33.92 -54.63
C LEU A 408 32.07 -34.55 -54.14
N VAL A 409 32.18 -35.88 -54.22
CA VAL A 409 33.40 -36.61 -53.92
C VAL A 409 33.92 -37.25 -55.20
N ASN A 410 35.05 -36.74 -55.69
CA ASN A 410 35.73 -37.24 -56.87
C ASN A 410 36.84 -38.21 -56.46
N ILE A 411 36.71 -39.47 -56.86
CA ILE A 411 37.65 -40.52 -56.52
C ILE A 411 38.43 -40.84 -57.79
N VAL A 412 39.75 -40.88 -57.69
CA VAL A 412 40.64 -41.24 -58.79
C VAL A 412 41.27 -42.58 -58.45
N LEU A 413 40.95 -43.60 -59.24
CA LEU A 413 41.54 -44.92 -59.08
C LEU A 413 42.95 -44.93 -59.66
N GLN A 414 43.87 -45.58 -58.96
CA GLN A 414 45.19 -45.91 -59.50
C GLN A 414 45.14 -47.33 -60.06
N ASP A 415 45.37 -47.41 -61.37
CA ASP A 415 45.60 -48.63 -62.13
C ASP A 415 46.73 -49.46 -61.51
N ILE A 416 46.49 -50.75 -61.39
CA ILE A 416 47.44 -51.78 -61.02
C ILE A 416 47.47 -52.80 -62.15
N ASN A 417 48.66 -53.22 -62.56
CA ASN A 417 48.83 -54.23 -63.62
C ASN A 417 48.30 -55.62 -63.20
N ASP A 418 46.99 -55.82 -63.32
CA ASP A 418 46.25 -57.02 -62.94
C ASP A 418 45.61 -57.75 -64.14
N ASN A 419 45.72 -57.17 -65.34
CA ASN A 419 45.26 -57.74 -66.60
C ASN A 419 46.44 -58.32 -67.43
N GLU A 420 46.27 -59.51 -68.00
CA GLU A 420 47.25 -60.10 -68.93
C GLU A 420 47.20 -59.40 -70.32
N PRO A 421 48.34 -59.29 -71.03
CA PRO A 421 48.44 -58.59 -72.31
C PRO A 421 47.71 -59.26 -73.48
#